data_AF-A0A925WPM7-F1
#
_entry.id   AF-A0A925WPM7-F1
#
_cell.length_a   1.000
_cell.length_b   1.000
_cell.length_c   1.000
_cell.angle_alpha   90.00
_cell.angle_beta   90.00
_cell.angle_gamma   90.00
#
_symmetry.space_group_name_H-M   'P 1'
#
loop_
_entity.id
_entity.type
_entity.pdbx_description
1 polymer ?
#
loop_
_entity_poly.entity_id
_entity_poly.type
_entity_poly.pdbx_seq_one_letter_code
_entity_poly.pdbx_strand_id
1 'polypeptide(L)' 'GQRTATRRPPLTAEAYLYESILYPTAYEVEGYTGQMPRTYGELSDRDLGDIIAYLLTQ' A
#
# COMPACT_ATOMS: atom_id res chain seq x y z
N GLY A 1 6.92 8.43 1.46
CA GLY A 1 8.25 7.81 1.52
C GLY A 1 8.63 7.24 2.88
N GLN A 2 9.09 8.04 3.84
CA GLN A 2 9.84 7.52 5.01
C GLN A 2 9.03 6.76 6.09
N ARG A 3 7.69 6.88 6.10
CA ARG A 3 6.85 6.29 7.17
C ARG A 3 6.36 4.87 6.86
N THR A 4 6.45 4.42 5.61
CA THR A 4 5.94 3.11 5.17
C THR A 4 6.98 1.99 5.29
N ALA A 5 8.25 2.27 4.95
CA ALA A 5 9.34 1.28 5.06
C ALA A 5 9.60 0.78 6.49
N THR A 6 9.30 1.60 7.51
CA THR A 6 9.51 1.25 8.92
C THR A 6 8.43 0.34 9.51
N ARG A 7 7.31 0.12 8.79
CA ARG A 7 6.17 -0.65 9.32
C ARG A 7 6.27 -2.17 9.10
N ARG A 8 7.01 -2.63 8.08
CA ARG A 8 7.11 -4.07 7.77
C ARG A 8 8.44 -4.48 7.11
N PRO A 9 9.56 -4.56 7.86
CA PRO A 9 10.75 -5.26 7.39
C PRO A 9 10.38 -6.73 7.09
N PRO A 10 10.85 -7.36 5.99
CA PRO A 10 11.90 -6.94 5.05
C PRO A 10 11.38 -6.27 3.75
N LEU A 11 10.11 -5.83 3.69
CA LEU A 11 9.56 -5.24 2.47
C LEU A 11 10.09 -3.82 2.24
N THR A 12 10.32 -3.48 0.97
CA THR A 12 10.53 -2.09 0.58
C THR A 12 9.21 -1.30 0.70
N ALA A 13 9.29 0.03 0.72
CA ALA A 13 8.09 0.87 0.81
C ALA A 13 7.12 0.63 -0.36
N GLU A 14 7.66 0.41 -1.57
CA GLU A 14 6.94 0.09 -2.79
C GLU A 14 6.16 -1.22 -2.62
N ALA A 15 6.85 -2.27 -2.17
CA ALA A 15 6.26 -3.60 -2.02
C ALA A 15 5.19 -3.62 -0.92
N TYR A 16 5.42 -2.90 0.18
CA TYR A 16 4.43 -2.71 1.23
C TYR A 16 3.17 -2.00 0.72
N LEU A 17 3.32 -0.93 -0.07
CA LEU A 17 2.19 -0.20 -0.64
C LEU A 17 1.41 -1.04 -1.64
N TYR A 18 2.11 -1.78 -2.51
CA TYR A 18 1.49 -2.69 -3.47
C TYR A 18 0.65 -3.78 -2.77
N GLU A 19 1.23 -4.44 -1.77
CA GLU A 19 0.52 -5.46 -1.00
C GLU A 19 -0.67 -4.85 -0.23
N SER A 20 -0.50 -3.67 0.37
CA SER A 20 -1.59 -3.01 1.10
C SER A 20 -2.77 -2.67 0.19
N ILE A 21 -2.51 -2.26 -1.06
CA ILE A 21 -3.56 -1.86 -2.00
C ILE A 21 -4.29 -3.08 -2.59
N LEU A 22 -3.56 -4.13 -2.99
CA LEU A 22 -4.17 -5.34 -3.56
C LEU A 22 -4.75 -6.28 -2.51
N TYR A 23 -4.10 -6.36 -1.36
CA TYR A 23 -4.46 -7.25 -0.25
C TYR A 23 -4.63 -6.45 1.05
N PRO A 24 -5.64 -5.58 1.13
CA PRO A 24 -5.83 -4.66 2.27
C PRO A 24 -6.05 -5.37 3.61
N THR A 25 -6.37 -6.67 3.60
CA THR A 25 -6.52 -7.49 4.80
C THR A 25 -5.28 -8.36 5.11
N ALA A 26 -4.24 -8.34 4.27
CA ALA A 26 -3.01 -9.12 4.51
C ALA A 26 -2.18 -8.50 5.65
N TYR A 27 -2.24 -7.18 5.79
CA TYR A 27 -1.62 -6.45 6.89
C TYR A 27 -2.45 -5.22 7.23
N GLU A 28 -3.14 -5.26 8.36
CA GLU A 28 -3.86 -4.12 8.91
C GLU A 28 -3.02 -3.44 9.98
N VAL A 29 -2.99 -2.11 9.96
CA VAL A 29 -2.34 -1.34 11.01
C VAL A 29 -3.26 -1.33 12.23
N GLU A 30 -2.70 -1.52 13.42
CA GLU A 30 -3.46 -1.49 14.67
C GLU A 30 -4.30 -0.19 14.77
N GLY A 31 -5.60 -0.34 15.00
CA GLY A 31 -6.57 0.76 15.02
C GLY A 31 -7.13 1.18 13.65
N TYR A 32 -6.68 0.57 12.54
CA TYR A 32 -7.12 0.84 11.17
C TYR A 32 -7.53 -0.46 10.45
N THR A 33 -8.61 -1.09 10.94
CA THR A 33 -9.19 -2.31 10.34
C THR A 33 -10.28 -1.96 9.33
N GLY A 34 -10.27 -2.62 8.17
CA GLY A 34 -11.31 -2.50 7.15
C GLY A 34 -11.48 -1.11 6.52
N GLN A 35 -10.51 -0.21 6.72
CA GLN A 35 -10.58 1.16 6.20
C GLN A 35 -10.18 1.27 4.74
N MET A 36 -9.39 0.31 4.21
CA MET A 36 -9.01 0.33 2.80
C MET A 36 -10.12 -0.24 1.91
N PRO A 37 -10.62 0.54 0.92
CA PRO A 37 -11.49 0.05 -0.14
C PRO A 37 -10.86 -1.12 -0.91
N ARG A 38 -11.64 -2.18 -1.13
CA ARG A 38 -11.23 -3.34 -1.93
C ARG A 38 -11.28 -3.08 -3.45
N THR A 39 -11.87 -1.96 -3.85
CA THR A 39 -12.03 -1.55 -5.26
C THR A 39 -10.70 -1.19 -5.92
N TYR A 40 -9.64 -0.94 -5.14
CA TYR A 40 -8.33 -0.62 -5.72
C TYR A 40 -7.65 -1.81 -6.42
N GLY A 41 -8.10 -3.04 -6.16
CA GLY A 41 -7.67 -4.22 -6.92
C GLY A 41 -8.17 -4.25 -8.36
N GLU A 42 -9.13 -3.39 -8.72
CA GLU A 42 -9.66 -3.26 -10.09
C GLU A 42 -8.90 -2.20 -10.91
N LEU A 43 -7.97 -1.48 -10.30
CA LEU A 43 -7.13 -0.51 -11.01
C LEU A 43 -6.19 -1.20 -11.99
N SER A 44 -5.86 -0.51 -13.07
CA SER A 44 -4.82 -0.97 -13.98
C SER A 44 -3.45 -0.93 -13.28
N ASP A 45 -2.54 -1.83 -13.66
CA ASP A 45 -1.16 -1.84 -13.14
C ASP A 45 -0.45 -0.48 -13.30
N ARG A 46 -0.82 0.27 -14.35
CA ARG A 46 -0.30 1.62 -14.61
C ARG A 46 -0.79 2.63 -13.59
N ASP A 47 -2.10 2.69 -13.35
CA ASP A 47 -2.68 3.62 -12.38
C ASP A 47 -2.20 3.29 -10.96
N LEU A 48 -2.08 2.01 -10.65
CA LEU A 48 -1.51 1.54 -9.39
C LEU A 48 -0.05 1.98 -9.22
N GLY A 49 0.77 1.84 -10.27
CA GLY A 49 2.15 2.31 -10.29
C GLY A 49 2.27 3.82 -10.07
N ASP A 50 1.42 4.61 -10.72
CA ASP A 50 1.40 6.08 -10.60
C ASP A 50 1.02 6.53 -9.17
N ILE A 51 0.04 5.85 -8.54
CA ILE A 51 -0.35 6.10 -7.13
C ILE A 51 0.80 5.75 -6.18
N ILE A 52 1.44 4.59 -6.35
CA ILE A 52 2.57 4.17 -5.53
C ILE A 52 3.72 5.18 -5.66
N ALA A 53 4.05 5.58 -6.88
CA ALA A 53 5.07 6.59 -7.14
C ALA A 53 4.76 7.91 -6.44
N TYR A 54 3.52 8.40 -6.53
CA TYR A 54 3.08 9.61 -5.82
C TYR A 54 3.26 9.47 -4.29
N LEU A 55 2.81 8.36 -3.69
CA LEU A 55 2.94 8.11 -2.25
C LEU A 55 4.38 7.99 -1.76
N LEU A 56 5.30 7.56 -2.63
CA LEU A 56 6.72 7.49 -2.31
C LEU A 56 7.37 8.88 -2.26
N THR A 57 6.90 9.83 -3.07
CA THR A 57 7.41 11.22 -3.09
C THR A 57 7.04 12.06 -1.87
N GLN A 58 6.07 11.62 -1.05
CA GLN A 58 5.56 12.35 0.13
C GLN A 58 6.32 12.09 1.43
#